data_AF-A0A7C2AND0-F1
#
_entry.id   AF-A0A7C2AND0-F1
#
_cell.length_a   1.000
_cell.length_b   1.000
_cell.length_c   1.000
_cell.angle_alpha   90.00
_cell.angle_beta   90.00
_cell.angle_gamma   90.00
#
_symmetry.space_group_name_H-M   'P 1'
#
loop_
_entity.id
_entity.type
_entity.pdbx_description
1 polymer ?
#
loop_
_entity_poly.entity_id
_entity_poly.type
_entity_poly.pdbx_seq_one_letter_code
_entity_poly.pdbx_strand_id
1 'polypeptide(L)'
;MKISTNGLPVVGATARTLGIREGIDILVISGQVKPNTGGMSVSPPPPYNLPTHRRPAAFGGTGKDPVWEINVNCLSAFQLRYRPDPHQPNKHGFIEPITEMPLEEYQQAIVATLHEWTLTGHQQ
;
A
#
# COMPACT_ATOMS: atom_id res chain seq x y z
N MET A 1 -3.29 1.14 -7.59
CA MET A 1 -1.97 0.91 -8.23
C MET A 1 -2.20 0.56 -9.69
N LYS A 2 -1.26 0.88 -10.59
CA LYS A 2 -1.33 0.45 -12.00
C LYS A 2 -1.37 -1.07 -12.09
N ILE A 3 -2.04 -1.58 -13.12
CA ILE A 3 -2.05 -2.99 -13.49
C ILE A 3 -1.00 -3.25 -14.57
N SER A 4 -0.21 -4.31 -14.43
CA SER A 4 0.72 -4.78 -15.46
C SER A 4 0.01 -5.71 -16.46
N THR A 5 0.71 -6.07 -17.54
CA THR A 5 0.20 -6.95 -18.60
C THR A 5 -0.14 -8.36 -18.13
N ASN A 6 0.43 -8.81 -17.00
CA ASN A 6 0.13 -10.10 -16.36
C ASN A 6 -1.03 -10.01 -15.33
N GLY A 7 -1.73 -8.87 -15.25
CA GLY A 7 -2.87 -8.72 -14.34
C GLY A 7 -2.51 -8.54 -12.87
N LEU A 8 -1.26 -8.20 -12.55
CA LEU A 8 -0.78 -7.92 -11.19
C LEU A 8 -0.53 -6.41 -10.97
N PRO A 9 -0.31 -5.93 -9.73
CA PRO A 9 0.17 -4.58 -9.51
C PRO A 9 1.53 -4.34 -10.16
N VAL A 10 1.71 -3.18 -10.81
CA VAL A 10 3.04 -2.76 -11.28
C VAL A 10 3.92 -2.43 -10.06
N VAL A 11 5.07 -3.08 -9.93
CA VAL A 11 6.07 -2.80 -8.89
C VAL A 11 6.84 -1.51 -9.20
N GLY A 12 7.14 -0.73 -8.16
CA GLY A 12 8.01 0.45 -8.26
C GLY A 12 7.81 1.48 -7.15
N ALA A 13 8.72 2.47 -7.10
CA ALA A 13 8.75 3.52 -6.09
C ALA A 13 7.97 4.79 -6.52
N THR A 14 6.68 4.65 -6.83
CA THR A 14 5.82 5.78 -7.19
C THR A 14 4.51 5.70 -6.42
N ALA A 15 3.78 6.82 -6.34
CA ALA A 15 2.47 6.84 -5.71
C ALA A 15 1.40 6.02 -6.45
N ARG A 16 1.73 5.38 -7.58
CA ARG A 16 0.81 4.57 -8.40
C ARG A 16 1.26 3.12 -8.55
N THR A 17 2.32 2.68 -7.88
CA THR A 17 2.91 1.34 -8.01
C THR A 17 3.00 0.64 -6.66
N LEU A 18 3.21 -0.67 -6.65
CA LEU A 18 3.48 -1.45 -5.44
C LEU A 18 4.93 -1.22 -5.02
N GLY A 19 5.12 -0.50 -3.92
CA GLY A 19 6.42 -0.12 -3.40
C GLY A 19 6.33 1.14 -2.55
N ILE A 20 7.48 1.58 -2.05
CA ILE A 20 7.56 2.78 -1.21
C ILE A 20 8.46 3.83 -1.85
N ARG A 21 8.24 5.08 -1.47
CA ARG A 21 9.07 6.22 -1.83
C ARG A 21 9.87 6.63 -0.60
N GLU A 22 11.18 6.52 -0.72
CA GLU A 22 12.12 6.93 0.32
C GLU A 22 11.88 8.38 0.74
N GLY A 23 11.82 8.63 2.06
CA GLY A 23 11.62 9.95 2.65
C GLY A 23 10.23 10.56 2.47
N ILE A 24 9.31 9.88 1.76
CA ILE A 24 7.93 10.34 1.56
C ILE A 24 6.95 9.42 2.28
N ASP A 25 7.02 8.12 2.02
CA ASP A 25 6.07 7.16 2.59
C ASP A 25 6.48 6.76 4.01
N ILE A 26 7.78 6.66 4.28
CA ILE A 26 8.33 6.32 5.59
C ILE A 26 9.62 7.11 5.85
N LEU A 27 9.86 7.45 7.11
CA LEU A 27 11.11 8.09 7.53
C LEU A 27 12.26 7.08 7.49
N VAL A 28 13.36 7.47 6.83
CA VAL A 28 14.60 6.69 6.74
C VAL A 28 15.70 7.41 7.51
N ILE A 29 16.35 6.71 8.44
CA ILE A 29 17.47 7.24 9.23
C ILE A 29 18.62 6.25 9.11
N SER A 30 19.76 6.71 8.56
CA SER A 30 20.95 5.88 8.38
C SER A 30 20.67 4.56 7.63
N GLY A 31 19.81 4.61 6.61
CA GLY A 31 19.42 3.45 5.81
C GLY A 31 18.41 2.49 6.47
N GLN A 32 17.94 2.80 7.68
CA GLN A 32 16.97 1.99 8.42
C GLN A 32 15.58 2.63 8.41
N VAL A 33 14.55 1.79 8.45
CA VAL A 33 13.16 2.18 8.69
C VAL A 33 12.67 1.59 10.01
N LYS A 34 11.76 2.29 10.68
CA LYS A 34 11.21 1.88 11.98
C LYS A 34 9.68 1.79 11.92
N PRO A 35 9.07 0.93 12.76
CA PRO A 35 7.62 0.94 12.92
C PRO A 35 7.13 2.29 13.43
N ASN A 36 5.87 2.63 13.14
CA ASN A 36 5.22 3.88 13.56
C ASN A 36 5.78 5.17 12.93
N THR A 37 6.59 5.10 11.88
CA THR A 37 7.14 6.29 11.19
C THR A 37 6.56 6.53 9.80
N GLY A 38 5.47 5.83 9.46
CA GLY A 38 4.83 5.86 8.15
C GLY A 38 4.85 4.49 7.49
N GLY A 39 4.60 4.45 6.19
CA GLY A 39 4.61 3.24 5.40
C GLY A 39 3.88 3.44 4.07
N MET A 40 3.69 2.38 3.31
CA MET A 40 2.90 2.45 2.08
C MET A 40 1.44 2.77 2.45
N SER A 41 0.94 3.91 1.95
CA SER A 41 -0.43 4.35 2.20
C SER A 41 -1.48 3.38 1.65
N VAL A 42 -2.45 3.03 2.49
CA VAL A 42 -3.64 2.27 2.14
C VAL A 42 -4.88 2.89 2.79
N SER A 43 -6.07 2.52 2.32
CA SER A 43 -7.34 2.90 2.95
C SER A 43 -8.07 1.62 3.37
N PRO A 44 -8.55 1.53 4.62
CA PRO A 44 -9.48 0.47 4.99
C PRO A 44 -10.77 0.63 4.17
N PRO A 45 -11.53 -0.46 3.98
CA PRO A 45 -12.86 -0.38 3.41
C PRO A 45 -13.70 0.65 4.17
N PRO A 46 -14.65 1.29 3.49
CA PRO A 46 -15.08 1.03 2.10
C PRO A 46 -14.23 1.75 1.01
N PRO A 47 -14.35 1.39 -0.28
CA PRO A 47 -13.55 1.98 -1.38
C PRO A 47 -13.61 3.50 -1.50
N TYR A 48 -14.69 4.14 -1.02
CA TYR A 48 -14.84 5.59 -0.99
C TYR A 48 -14.00 6.30 0.08
N ASN A 49 -13.28 5.55 0.93
CA ASN A 49 -12.23 6.11 1.77
C ASN A 49 -11.01 6.57 0.96
N LEU A 50 -10.78 5.97 -0.21
CA LEU A 50 -9.72 6.40 -1.13
C LEU A 50 -9.93 7.85 -1.57
N PRO A 51 -8.87 8.66 -1.68
CA PRO A 51 -8.95 10.01 -2.25
C PRO A 51 -9.56 9.99 -3.66
N THR A 52 -10.37 11.00 -3.99
CA THR A 52 -11.10 11.08 -5.28
C THR A 52 -10.19 10.88 -6.49
N HIS A 53 -8.98 11.45 -6.49
CA HIS A 53 -8.02 11.33 -7.58
C HIS A 53 -7.28 9.98 -7.66
N ARG A 54 -7.48 9.09 -6.67
CA ARG A 54 -6.95 7.72 -6.61
C ARG A 54 -8.01 6.66 -6.83
N ARG A 55 -9.25 6.99 -6.51
CA ARG A 55 -10.42 6.14 -6.68
C ARG A 55 -10.92 6.17 -8.13
N PRO A 56 -11.19 5.04 -8.79
CA PRO A 56 -11.67 5.02 -10.17
C PRO A 56 -13.14 5.47 -10.27
N ALA A 57 -13.58 5.77 -11.50
CA ALA A 57 -14.93 6.26 -11.80
C ALA A 57 -16.04 5.31 -11.33
N ALA A 58 -15.83 3.99 -11.41
CA ALA A 58 -16.77 2.98 -10.92
C ALA A 58 -17.10 3.12 -9.42
N PHE A 59 -16.22 3.77 -8.65
CA PHE A 59 -16.42 4.09 -7.24
C PHE A 59 -16.61 5.60 -7.00
N GLY A 60 -17.03 6.35 -8.02
CA GLY A 60 -17.28 7.80 -7.92
C GLY A 60 -16.03 8.64 -7.69
N GLY A 61 -14.91 8.27 -8.31
CA GLY A 61 -13.67 9.06 -8.33
C GLY A 61 -13.19 9.43 -9.73
N THR A 62 -11.99 9.99 -9.83
CA THR A 62 -11.34 10.45 -11.08
C THR A 62 -10.00 9.76 -11.36
N GLY A 63 -9.63 8.80 -10.51
CA GLY A 63 -8.43 7.98 -10.66
C GLY A 63 -8.47 7.11 -11.92
N LYS A 64 -7.28 6.86 -12.48
CA LYS A 64 -7.09 6.04 -13.69
C LYS A 64 -6.75 4.58 -13.39
N ASP A 65 -6.43 4.28 -12.13
CA ASP A 65 -5.93 2.97 -11.70
C ASP A 65 -7.07 2.15 -11.07
N PRO A 66 -7.04 0.82 -11.18
CA PRO A 66 -7.96 -0.04 -10.44
C PRO A 66 -7.69 0.02 -8.94
N VAL A 67 -8.66 -0.47 -8.17
CA VAL A 67 -8.53 -0.68 -6.73
C VAL A 67 -8.05 -2.10 -6.48
N TRP A 68 -7.05 -2.21 -5.61
CA TRP A 68 -6.50 -3.47 -5.14
C TRP A 68 -6.82 -3.61 -3.66
N GLU A 69 -7.10 -4.84 -3.26
CA GLU A 69 -7.35 -5.23 -1.87
C GLU A 69 -6.36 -6.31 -1.45
N ILE A 70 -6.00 -6.29 -0.17
CA ILE A 70 -5.14 -7.28 0.47
C ILE A 70 -5.74 -7.66 1.81
N ASN A 71 -5.65 -8.93 2.18
CA ASN A 71 -6.01 -9.37 3.52
C ASN A 71 -4.86 -9.02 4.48
N VAL A 72 -5.09 -8.09 5.42
CA VAL A 72 -4.05 -7.64 6.36
C VAL A 72 -3.46 -8.77 7.22
N ASN A 73 -4.15 -9.90 7.38
CA ASN A 73 -3.66 -11.04 8.13
C ASN A 73 -2.47 -11.75 7.45
N CYS A 74 -2.26 -11.57 6.14
CA CYS A 74 -1.10 -12.15 5.45
C CYS A 74 0.20 -11.35 5.70
N LEU A 75 0.10 -10.09 6.12
CA LEU A 75 1.23 -9.15 6.16
C LEU A 75 2.36 -9.61 7.09
N SER A 76 2.02 -10.29 8.19
CA SER A 76 3.01 -10.76 9.16
C SER A 76 3.96 -11.82 8.57
N ALA A 77 3.54 -12.56 7.54
CA ALA A 77 4.41 -13.48 6.81
C ALA A 77 5.56 -12.75 6.08
N PHE A 78 5.42 -11.44 5.85
CA PHE A 78 6.39 -10.57 5.18
C PHE A 78 7.08 -9.59 6.14
N GLN A 79 6.96 -9.78 7.46
CA GLN A 79 7.43 -8.81 8.47
C GLN A 79 6.77 -7.42 8.39
N LEU A 80 5.55 -7.37 7.85
CA LEU A 80 4.76 -6.17 7.68
C LEU A 80 3.52 -6.19 8.58
N ARG A 81 2.99 -5.01 8.88
CA ARG A 81 1.68 -4.87 9.54
C ARG A 81 0.88 -3.73 8.92
N TYR A 82 -0.44 -3.85 9.02
CA TYR A 82 -1.31 -2.71 8.87
C TYR A 82 -1.34 -1.90 10.18
N ARG A 83 -1.14 -0.58 10.08
CA ARG A 83 -1.36 0.36 11.17
C ARG A 83 -2.32 1.46 10.72
N PRO A 84 -3.47 1.65 11.39
CA PRO A 84 -4.33 2.80 11.15
C PRO A 84 -3.57 4.12 11.32
N ASP A 85 -3.88 5.10 10.47
CA ASP A 85 -3.35 6.45 10.62
C ASP A 85 -3.94 7.11 11.88
N PRO A 86 -3.14 7.54 12.86
CA PRO A 86 -3.66 8.19 14.07
C PRO A 86 -4.51 9.44 13.79
N HIS A 87 -4.28 10.12 12.67
CA HIS A 87 -5.06 11.30 12.30
C HIS A 87 -6.39 10.96 11.61
N GLN A 88 -6.47 9.82 10.92
CA GLN A 88 -7.65 9.39 10.16
C GLN A 88 -7.85 7.86 10.22
N PRO A 89 -8.03 7.28 11.41
CA PRO A 89 -7.88 5.82 11.61
C PRO A 89 -8.93 4.98 10.88
N ASN A 90 -10.07 5.57 10.55
CA ASN A 90 -11.17 4.90 9.84
C ASN A 90 -11.11 5.09 8.31
N LYS A 91 -10.09 5.80 7.78
CA LYS A 91 -10.02 6.19 6.36
C LYS A 91 -8.64 5.98 5.73
N HIS A 92 -7.59 6.03 6.54
CA HIS A 92 -6.22 5.89 6.09
C HIS A 92 -5.43 5.01 7.05
N GLY A 93 -4.41 4.35 6.51
CA GLY A 93 -3.44 3.60 7.28
C GLY A 93 -2.21 3.30 6.45
N PHE A 94 -1.29 2.60 7.07
CA PHE A 94 0.03 2.30 6.54
C PHE A 94 0.24 0.80 6.57
N ILE A 95 0.75 0.25 5.48
CA ILE A 95 1.51 -1.00 5.54
C ILE A 95 2.93 -0.59 5.88
N GLU A 96 3.44 -1.04 7.03
CA GLU A 96 4.73 -0.63 7.60
C GLU A 96 5.47 -1.84 8.19
N PRO A 97 6.78 -1.74 8.48
CA PRO A 97 7.51 -2.88 9.05
C PRO A 97 7.08 -3.14 10.52
N ILE A 98 7.16 -4.41 10.95
CA ILE A 98 6.87 -4.81 12.35
C ILE A 98 8.02 -4.44 13.29
N THR A 99 9.25 -4.57 12.81
CA THR A 99 10.50 -4.23 13.53
C THR A 99 11.35 -3.27 12.71
N GLU A 100 12.39 -2.70 13.31
CA GLU A 100 13.41 -1.97 12.54
C GLU A 100 14.06 -2.90 11.52
N MET A 101 14.25 -2.40 10.29
CA MET A 101 14.91 -3.14 9.21
C MET A 101 15.51 -2.19 8.17
N PRO A 102 16.48 -2.65 7.34
CA PRO A 102 17.01 -1.86 6.23
C PRO A 102 15.91 -1.45 5.25
N LEU A 103 16.03 -0.25 4.68
CA LEU A 103 15.09 0.26 3.67
C LEU A 103 14.92 -0.72 2.50
N GLU A 104 16.01 -1.35 2.06
CA GLU A 104 15.99 -2.32 0.97
C GLU A 104 15.17 -3.56 1.33
N GLU A 105 15.33 -4.12 2.52
CA GLU A 105 14.55 -5.27 2.97
C GLU A 105 13.07 -4.91 3.13
N TYR A 106 12.75 -3.70 3.60
CA TYR A 106 11.37 -3.23 3.63
C TYR A 106 10.77 -3.09 2.23
N GLN A 107 11.53 -2.56 1.27
CA GLN A 107 11.10 -2.47 -0.12
C GLN A 107 10.88 -3.86 -0.75
N GLN A 108 11.73 -4.83 -0.44
CA GLN A 108 11.58 -6.23 -0.86
C GLN A 108 10.36 -6.89 -0.19
N ALA A 109 10.14 -6.65 1.10
CA ALA A 109 8.97 -7.16 1.83
C ALA A 109 7.65 -6.66 1.24
N ILE A 110 7.58 -5.36 0.88
CA ILE A 110 6.40 -4.81 0.19
C ILE A 110 6.19 -5.49 -1.16
N VAL A 111 7.26 -5.69 -1.94
CA VAL A 111 7.16 -6.36 -3.24
C VAL A 111 6.79 -7.84 -3.11
N ALA A 112 7.22 -8.51 -2.04
CA ALA A 112 6.88 -9.91 -1.79
C ALA A 112 5.36 -10.11 -1.58
N THR A 113 4.61 -9.08 -1.19
CA THR A 113 3.15 -9.12 -1.11
C THR A 113 2.44 -9.16 -2.48
N LEU A 114 3.17 -9.06 -3.60
CA LEU A 114 2.60 -8.88 -4.95
C LEU A 114 1.41 -9.80 -5.28
N HIS A 115 1.48 -11.06 -4.88
CA HIS A 115 0.46 -12.07 -5.18
C HIS A 115 -0.69 -12.13 -4.17
N GLU A 116 -0.60 -11.39 -3.06
CA GLU A 116 -1.66 -11.26 -2.05
C GLU A 116 -2.66 -10.14 -2.40
N TRP A 117 -2.35 -9.34 -3.43
CA TRP A 117 -3.23 -8.29 -3.92
C TRP A 117 -4.23 -8.83 -4.93
N THR A 118 -5.50 -8.58 -4.66
CA THR A 118 -6.62 -8.94 -5.53
C THR A 118 -7.31 -7.69 -6.06
N LEU A 119 -7.78 -7.72 -7.29
CA LEU A 119 -8.56 -6.60 -7.82
C LEU A 119 -9.96 -6.62 -7.23
N THR A 120 -10.44 -5.46 -6.80
CA THR A 120 -11.82 -5.29 -6.33
C THR A 120 -12.63 -4.47 -7.32
N GLY A 121 -13.92 -4.78 -7.47
CA GLY A 121 -14.84 -3.99 -8.29
C GLY A 121 -14.70 -4.13 -9.80
N HIS A 122 -14.00 -5.16 -10.31
CA HIS A 122 -14.30 -5.61 -11.66
C HIS A 122 -15.63 -6.37 -11.61
N GLN A 123 -16.71 -5.70 -11.98
CA GLN A 123 -17.88 -6.43 -12.45
C GLN A 123 -17.44 -7.26 -13.66
N GLN A 124 -17.73 -8.56 -13.64
CA GLN A 124 -17.81 -9.37 -14.86
C GLN A 124 -18.87 -8.79 -15.79
#